data_AF-A0A9P0ZEE1-F1
#
_entry.id   AF-A0A9P0ZEE1-F1
#
_cell.length_a   1.000
_cell.length_b   1.000
_cell.length_c   1.000
_cell.angle_alpha   90.00
_cell.angle_beta   90.00
_cell.angle_gamma   90.00
#
_symmetry.space_group_name_H-M   'P 1'
#
loop_
_entity.id
_entity.type
_entity.pdbx_description
1 polymer ?
#
loop_
_entity_poly.entity_id
_entity_poly.type
_entity_poly.pdbx_seq_one_letter_code
_entity_poly.pdbx_strand_id
1 'polypeptide(L)'
;MDLKRHKSAQLTKVSESSIPEYKTPLHIERYASSVYNHSNLYLVQKEICCACFSCAVFSLEHEGCVFKYIISDDRGFSFTVVHNTSDGTTLCSCKHFERLGILCRHIYYVLKDKKVNAIP
;
A
#
# COMPACT_ATOMS: atom_id res chain seq x y z
N MET A 1 -26.00 40.98 22.32
CA MET A 1 -25.44 41.32 21.00
C MET A 1 -24.54 40.19 20.57
N ASP A 2 -25.10 39.36 19.69
CA ASP A 2 -24.47 38.29 18.94
C ASP A 2 -23.22 38.74 18.20
N LEU A 3 -22.23 37.85 18.09
CA LEU A 3 -21.35 37.75 16.93
C LEU A 3 -20.91 36.29 16.78
N LYS A 4 -21.77 35.52 16.12
CA LYS A 4 -21.49 34.18 15.63
C LYS A 4 -20.25 34.24 14.74
N ARG A 5 -19.14 33.64 15.19
CA ARG A 5 -17.91 33.49 14.41
C ARG A 5 -18.12 32.36 13.41
N HIS A 6 -18.59 32.72 12.22
CA HIS A 6 -18.70 31.83 11.06
C HIS A 6 -17.31 31.27 10.73
N LYS A 7 -17.06 29.99 11.03
CA LYS A 7 -15.94 29.25 10.44
C LYS A 7 -16.44 28.67 9.14
N SER A 8 -16.10 29.35 8.05
CA SER A 8 -16.32 28.91 6.68
C SER A 8 -15.70 27.52 6.48
N ALA A 9 -16.54 26.56 6.11
CA ALA A 9 -16.11 25.28 5.57
C ALA A 9 -15.32 25.54 4.28
N GLN A 10 -14.00 25.34 4.31
CA GLN A 10 -13.23 25.20 3.09
C GLN A 10 -13.64 23.88 2.44
N LEU A 11 -14.59 23.96 1.52
CA LEU A 11 -14.78 22.94 0.49
C LEU A 11 -13.57 23.03 -0.43
N THR A 12 -12.52 22.24 -0.15
CA THR A 12 -11.45 22.01 -1.10
C THR A 12 -12.04 21.26 -2.28
N LYS A 13 -12.36 22.00 -3.34
CA LYS A 13 -12.72 21.50 -4.65
C LYS A 13 -11.51 20.73 -5.19
N VAL A 14 -11.47 19.42 -4.96
CA VAL A 14 -10.42 18.55 -5.50
C VAL A 14 -10.55 18.59 -7.02
N SER A 15 -9.68 19.34 -7.68
CA SER A 15 -9.54 19.33 -9.12
C SER A 15 -9.02 17.97 -9.57
N GLU A 16 -9.66 17.35 -10.56
CA GLU A 16 -9.23 16.08 -11.19
C GLU A 16 -7.81 16.13 -11.80
N SER A 17 -7.18 17.31 -11.84
CA SER A 17 -5.86 17.56 -12.44
C SER A 17 -4.71 17.71 -11.44
N SER A 18 -4.96 17.69 -10.12
CA SER A 18 -3.90 17.83 -9.12
C SER A 18 -3.44 16.45 -8.65
N ILE A 19 -2.13 16.17 -8.76
CA ILE A 19 -1.50 14.96 -8.19
C ILE A 19 -1.97 14.83 -6.72
N PRO A 20 -2.51 13.68 -6.30
CA PRO A 20 -2.98 13.49 -4.93
C PRO A 20 -1.84 13.74 -3.95
N GLU A 21 -2.10 14.46 -2.86
CA GLU A 21 -1.13 14.59 -1.78
C GLU A 21 -0.72 13.21 -1.26
N TYR A 22 0.58 13.05 -1.01
CA TYR A 22 1.13 11.81 -0.44
C TYR A 22 0.62 11.65 1.00
N LYS A 23 0.08 10.47 1.32
CA LYS A 23 -0.49 10.15 2.63
C LYS A 23 0.52 9.51 3.58
N THR A 24 1.65 9.05 3.06
CA THR A 24 2.70 8.38 3.83
C THR A 24 4.06 8.99 3.53
N PRO A 25 5.03 8.90 4.45
CA PRO A 25 6.41 9.30 4.19
C PRO A 25 7.20 8.26 3.38
N LEU A 26 6.58 7.16 2.92
CA LEU A 26 7.28 6.03 2.32
C LEU A 26 7.68 6.33 0.86
N HIS A 27 8.94 6.05 0.52
CA HIS A 27 9.45 6.23 -0.85
C HIS A 27 8.68 5.42 -1.89
N ILE A 28 8.16 4.24 -1.51
CA ILE A 28 7.35 3.39 -2.39
C ILE A 28 6.05 4.06 -2.84
N GLU A 29 5.48 4.97 -2.05
CA GLU A 29 4.30 5.74 -2.46
C GLU A 29 4.65 6.76 -3.56
N ARG A 30 5.82 7.38 -3.49
CA ARG A 30 6.31 8.28 -4.53
C ARG A 30 6.60 7.54 -5.83
N TYR A 31 7.12 6.32 -5.75
CA TYR A 31 7.29 5.49 -6.93
C TYR A 31 5.92 5.05 -7.50
N ALA A 32 4.99 4.66 -6.63
CA ALA A 32 3.64 4.29 -7.03
C ALA A 32 2.90 5.37 -7.82
N SER A 33 3.08 6.66 -7.51
CA SER A 33 2.46 7.75 -8.27
C SER A 33 2.99 7.92 -9.68
N SER A 34 4.18 7.39 -9.97
CA SER A 34 4.74 7.36 -11.33
C SER A 34 4.28 6.15 -12.15
N VAL A 35 3.88 5.06 -11.47
CA VAL A 35 3.47 3.79 -12.09
C VAL A 35 1.95 3.72 -12.30
N TYR A 36 1.17 4.18 -11.33
CA TYR A 36 -0.28 4.10 -11.36
C TYR A 36 -0.93 5.38 -11.85
N ASN A 37 -2.07 5.25 -12.55
CA ASN A 37 -2.90 6.39 -12.87
C ASN A 37 -3.49 7.04 -11.60
N HIS A 38 -3.97 8.27 -11.74
CA HIS A 38 -4.47 9.09 -10.64
C HIS A 38 -5.56 8.39 -9.82
N SER A 39 -6.54 7.76 -10.48
CA SER A 39 -7.64 7.04 -9.84
C SER A 39 -7.15 5.83 -9.01
N ASN A 40 -6.13 5.13 -9.50
CA ASN A 40 -5.55 3.98 -8.82
C ASN A 40 -4.63 4.40 -7.66
N LEU A 41 -4.06 5.60 -7.67
CA LEU A 41 -3.16 6.06 -6.62
C LEU A 41 -3.86 6.12 -5.25
N TYR A 42 -5.12 6.55 -5.18
CA TYR A 42 -5.87 6.55 -3.91
C TYR A 42 -6.06 5.14 -3.33
N LEU A 43 -6.28 4.14 -4.18
CA LEU A 43 -6.40 2.74 -3.77
C LEU A 43 -5.06 2.20 -3.29
N VAL A 44 -3.98 2.54 -3.99
CA VAL A 44 -2.61 2.17 -3.61
C VAL A 44 -2.24 2.78 -2.26
N GLN A 45 -2.50 4.07 -2.05
CA GLN A 45 -2.28 4.72 -0.76
C GLN A 45 -3.01 4.02 0.37
N LYS A 46 -4.26 3.61 0.13
CA LYS A 46 -5.05 2.84 1.10
C LYS A 46 -4.37 1.51 1.42
N GLU A 47 -3.92 0.77 0.41
CA GLU A 47 -3.23 -0.51 0.64
C GLU A 47 -1.87 -0.35 1.34
N ILE A 48 -1.10 0.72 1.05
CA ILE A 48 0.14 1.06 1.76
C ILE A 48 -0.15 1.38 3.24
N CYS A 49 -1.19 2.17 3.52
CA CYS A 49 -1.60 2.46 4.90
C CYS A 49 -2.02 1.18 5.63
N CYS A 50 -2.87 0.35 5.01
CA CYS A 50 -3.29 -0.93 5.59
C CYS A 50 -2.10 -1.86 5.81
N ALA A 51 -1.08 -1.85 4.94
CA ALA A 51 0.15 -2.62 5.18
C ALA A 51 0.85 -2.19 6.48
N CYS A 52 0.79 -0.91 6.84
CA CYS A 52 1.46 -0.41 8.04
C CYS A 52 0.72 -0.70 9.35
N PHE A 53 -0.61 -0.73 9.31
CA PHE A 53 -1.44 -0.70 10.53
C PHE A 53 -2.40 -1.89 10.66
N SER A 54 -2.64 -2.62 9.57
CA SER A 54 -3.65 -3.68 9.48
C SER A 54 -3.06 -5.03 9.09
N CYS A 55 -1.72 -5.18 9.08
CA CYS A 55 -1.06 -6.42 8.71
C CYS A 55 0.03 -6.80 9.73
N ALA A 56 0.20 -8.10 9.95
CA ALA A 56 1.26 -8.64 10.80
C ALA A 56 1.84 -9.93 10.20
N VAL A 57 3.12 -10.19 10.46
CA VAL A 57 3.74 -11.47 10.09
C VAL A 57 3.39 -12.51 11.14
N PHE A 58 2.77 -13.60 10.69
CA PHE A 58 2.51 -14.78 11.50
C PHE A 58 3.68 -15.76 11.44
N SER A 59 4.25 -15.97 10.24
CA SER A 59 5.46 -16.77 10.08
C SER A 59 6.32 -16.28 8.91
N LEU A 60 7.61 -16.58 8.99
CA LEU A 60 8.58 -16.29 7.95
C LEU A 60 9.53 -17.47 7.79
N GLU A 61 9.61 -17.97 6.56
CA GLU A 61 10.53 -19.02 6.12
C GLU A 61 11.36 -18.48 4.95
N HIS A 62 12.58 -18.99 4.78
CA HIS A 62 13.38 -18.63 3.61
C HIS A 62 14.26 -19.79 3.14
N GLU A 63 14.45 -19.88 1.82
CA GLU A 63 15.35 -20.81 1.17
C GLU A 63 16.10 -20.07 0.05
N GLY A 64 17.42 -19.93 0.20
CA GLY A 64 18.23 -19.13 -0.72
C GLY A 64 17.72 -17.69 -0.84
N CYS A 65 17.34 -17.29 -2.06
CA CYS A 65 16.85 -15.94 -2.38
C CYS A 65 15.33 -15.78 -2.17
N VAL A 66 14.61 -16.87 -1.84
CA VAL A 66 13.15 -16.91 -1.75
C VAL A 66 12.71 -16.81 -0.29
N PHE A 67 11.91 -15.80 0.01
CA PHE A 67 11.29 -15.56 1.31
C PHE A 67 9.80 -15.83 1.22
N LYS A 68 9.27 -16.65 2.13
CA LYS A 68 7.86 -16.97 2.24
C LYS A 68 7.32 -16.44 3.56
N TYR A 69 6.42 -15.48 3.46
CA TYR A 69 5.72 -14.87 4.58
C TYR A 69 4.31 -15.43 4.67
N ILE A 70 3.84 -15.69 5.89
CA ILE A 70 2.42 -15.79 6.20
C ILE A 70 2.02 -14.49 6.90
N ILE A 71 1.14 -13.72 6.26
CA ILE A 71 0.71 -12.40 6.74
C ILE A 71 -0.75 -12.48 7.12
N SER A 72 -1.07 -12.12 8.36
CA SER A 72 -2.44 -11.92 8.81
C SER A 72 -2.88 -10.48 8.60
N ASP A 73 -4.15 -10.28 8.31
CA ASP A 73 -4.78 -8.97 8.21
C ASP A 73 -5.82 -8.71 9.30
N ASP A 74 -6.28 -7.46 9.39
CA ASP A 74 -7.32 -6.98 10.31
C ASP A 74 -8.70 -7.60 10.08
N ARG A 75 -8.88 -8.39 9.01
CA ARG A 75 -10.11 -9.14 8.74
C ARG A 75 -10.05 -10.56 9.30
N GLY A 76 -8.94 -10.95 9.94
CA GLY A 76 -8.73 -12.28 10.49
C GLY A 76 -8.33 -13.32 9.44
N PHE A 77 -8.01 -12.90 8.21
CA PHE A 77 -7.51 -13.80 7.17
C PHE A 77 -5.98 -13.83 7.17
N SER A 78 -5.42 -14.94 6.69
CA SER A 78 -3.97 -15.09 6.50
C SER A 78 -3.66 -15.43 5.05
N PHE A 79 -2.62 -14.81 4.52
CA PHE A 79 -2.20 -14.94 3.13
C PHE A 79 -0.71 -15.27 3.04
N THR A 80 -0.35 -16.05 2.03
CA THR A 80 1.04 -16.33 1.71
C THR A 80 1.57 -15.25 0.78
N VAL A 81 2.71 -14.67 1.12
CA VAL A 81 3.47 -13.79 0.25
C VAL A 81 4.84 -14.40 -0.01
N VAL A 82 5.19 -14.58 -1.28
CA VAL A 82 6.50 -15.07 -1.71
C VAL A 82 7.25 -13.90 -2.32
N HIS A 83 8.43 -13.61 -1.79
CA HIS A 83 9.33 -12.58 -2.31
C HIS A 83 10.66 -13.20 -2.70
N ASN A 84 11.04 -13.04 -3.96
CA ASN A 84 12.34 -13.45 -4.46
C ASN A 84 13.27 -12.23 -4.57
N THR A 85 14.36 -12.26 -3.81
CA THR A 85 15.36 -11.19 -3.79
C THR A 85 16.26 -11.19 -5.03
N SER A 86 16.34 -12.29 -5.79
CA SER A 86 17.23 -12.35 -6.97
C SER A 86 16.67 -11.59 -8.18
N ASP A 87 15.35 -11.56 -8.33
CA ASP A 87 14.65 -10.90 -9.44
C ASP A 87 13.67 -9.81 -8.97
N GLY A 88 13.48 -9.65 -7.65
CA GLY A 88 12.57 -8.67 -7.06
C GLY A 88 11.10 -9.09 -7.07
N THR A 89 10.76 -10.26 -7.62
CA THR A 89 9.36 -10.69 -7.79
C THR A 89 8.69 -10.88 -6.43
N THR A 90 7.44 -10.41 -6.34
CA THR A 90 6.65 -10.55 -5.11
C THR A 90 5.21 -10.95 -5.44
N LEU A 91 4.79 -12.12 -4.96
CA LEU A 91 3.49 -12.71 -5.25
C LEU A 91 2.70 -12.92 -3.97
N CYS A 92 1.39 -12.67 -4.00
CA CYS A 92 0.50 -12.88 -2.86
C CYS A 92 -0.71 -13.74 -3.22
N SER A 93 -1.06 -14.68 -2.35
CA SER A 93 -2.19 -15.59 -2.55
C SER A 93 -3.58 -14.91 -2.52
N CYS A 94 -3.68 -13.63 -2.14
CA CYS A 94 -4.95 -12.90 -2.07
C CYS A 94 -5.53 -12.49 -3.43
N LYS A 95 -4.77 -12.71 -4.53
CA LYS A 95 -5.14 -12.40 -5.91
C LYS A 95 -5.67 -10.96 -6.12
N HIS A 96 -5.11 -9.99 -5.41
CA HIS A 96 -5.60 -8.61 -5.46
C HIS A 96 -5.20 -7.91 -6.76
N PHE A 97 -3.99 -8.20 -7.25
CA PHE A 97 -3.48 -7.64 -8.48
C PHE A 97 -4.29 -8.11 -9.69
N GLU A 98 -4.65 -9.40 -9.73
CA GLU A 98 -5.46 -9.99 -10.80
C GLU A 98 -6.91 -9.45 -10.80
N ARG A 99 -7.40 -8.96 -9.65
CA ARG A 99 -8.75 -8.39 -9.53
C ARG A 99 -8.80 -6.88 -9.80
N LEU A 100 -7.81 -6.13 -9.34
CA LEU A 100 -7.85 -4.66 -9.33
C LEU A 100 -6.70 -3.99 -10.09
N GLY A 101 -5.70 -4.75 -10.57
CA GLY A 101 -4.52 -4.24 -11.25
C GLY A 101 -3.53 -3.51 -10.33
N ILE A 102 -3.68 -3.60 -9.01
CA ILE A 102 -2.82 -2.94 -8.02
C ILE A 102 -2.28 -3.93 -6.99
N LEU A 103 -1.12 -3.64 -6.41
CA LEU A 103 -0.56 -4.45 -5.33
C LEU A 103 -1.43 -4.36 -4.05
N CYS A 104 -1.51 -5.45 -3.30
CA CYS A 104 -2.21 -5.48 -2.01
C CYS A 104 -1.33 -5.02 -0.85
N ARG A 105 -1.99 -4.73 0.27
CA ARG A 105 -1.38 -4.46 1.57
C ARG A 105 -0.36 -5.52 2.01
N HIS A 106 -0.56 -6.79 1.69
CA HIS A 106 0.36 -7.85 2.08
C HIS A 106 1.69 -7.75 1.31
N ILE A 107 1.64 -7.42 0.02
CA ILE A 107 2.85 -7.18 -0.78
C ILE A 107 3.55 -5.91 -0.28
N TYR A 108 2.81 -4.81 -0.08
CA TYR A 108 3.39 -3.59 0.47
C TYR A 108 4.02 -3.78 1.84
N TYR A 109 3.46 -4.67 2.68
CA TYR A 109 4.08 -5.05 3.95
C TYR A 109 5.47 -5.65 3.73
N VAL A 110 5.58 -6.65 2.84
CA VAL A 110 6.86 -7.32 2.54
C VAL A 110 7.86 -6.36 1.91
N LEU A 111 7.43 -5.53 0.95
CA LEU A 111 8.31 -4.55 0.32
C LEU A 111 8.85 -3.54 1.34
N LYS A 112 8.00 -3.08 2.27
CA LYS A 112 8.42 -2.23 3.40
C LYS A 112 9.41 -2.95 4.31
N ASP A 113 9.14 -4.19 4.71
CA ASP A 113 10.02 -5.02 5.54
C ASP A 113 11.41 -5.18 4.90
N LYS A 114 11.43 -5.42 3.58
CA LYS A 114 12.66 -5.53 2.78
C LYS A 114 13.29 -4.19 2.38
N LYS A 115 12.72 -3.06 2.80
CA LYS A 115 13.17 -1.69 2.43
C LYS A 115 13.26 -1.48 0.91
N VAL A 116 12.39 -2.14 0.16
CA VAL A 116 12.26 -1.98 -1.27
C VAL A 116 11.43 -0.71 -1.54
N ASN A 117 12.01 0.20 -2.32
CA ASN A 117 11.42 1.51 -2.60
C ASN A 117 10.78 1.60 -4.00
N ALA A 118 10.90 0.55 -4.81
CA ALA A 118 10.34 0.48 -6.15
C ALA A 118 9.32 -0.67 -6.23
N ILE A 119 8.25 -0.46 -6.99
CA ILE A 119 7.25 -1.50 -7.25
C ILE A 119 7.83 -2.45 -8.30
N PRO A 120 7.85 -3.78 -8.02
CA PRO A 120 8.26 -4.80 -8.99
C PRO A 120 7.36 -4.84 -10.23
#